data_AF-A0AA88A1P2-F1
#
_entry.id   AF-A0AA88A1P2-F1
#
_cell.length_a   1.000
_cell.length_b   1.000
_cell.length_c   1.000
_cell.angle_alpha   90.00
_cell.angle_beta   90.00
_cell.angle_gamma   90.00
#
_symmetry.space_group_name_H-M   'P 1'
#
loop_
_entity.id
_entity.type
_entity.pdbx_description
1 polymer ?
#
loop_
_entity_poly.entity_id
_entity_poly.type
_entity_poly.pdbx_seq_one_letter_code
_entity_poly.pdbx_strand_id
1 'polypeptide(L)'
;MADVATKERRILVAVDEGEESAHALSWCLKNVIVENFKDTLILLYAKPPRPAYTALDGTGYLFSSDITASMVRYSDDVAECVIEKAKRMCKDLQDVSLSLLITDFDNKLN
;
A
#
# COMPACT_ATOMS: atom_id res chain seq x y z
N MET A 1 -18.23 -36.82 7.04
CA MET A 1 -18.56 -35.39 7.22
C MET A 1 -17.29 -34.72 7.72
N ALA A 2 -16.52 -34.11 6.81
CA ALA A 2 -15.25 -33.49 7.17
C ALA A 2 -15.56 -32.13 7.80
N ASP A 3 -15.16 -31.97 9.06
CA ASP A 3 -15.02 -30.70 9.74
C ASP A 3 -13.97 -29.88 8.96
N VAL A 4 -14.44 -29.11 7.97
CA VAL A 4 -13.59 -28.14 7.26
C VAL A 4 -13.39 -27.01 8.25
N ALA A 5 -12.37 -27.16 9.10
CA ALA A 5 -11.84 -26.08 9.91
C ALA A 5 -11.81 -24.82 9.04
N THR A 6 -12.59 -23.80 9.41
CA THR A 6 -12.67 -22.54 8.68
C THR A 6 -11.29 -21.91 8.67
N LYS A 7 -10.51 -22.23 7.64
CA LYS A 7 -9.11 -21.85 7.54
C LYS A 7 -9.09 -20.35 7.25
N GLU A 8 -8.83 -19.56 8.27
CA GLU A 8 -8.65 -18.11 8.13
C GLU A 8 -7.47 -17.87 7.19
N ARG A 9 -7.70 -17.15 6.08
CA ARG A 9 -6.65 -16.84 5.10
C ARG A 9 -6.38 -15.34 5.13
N ARG A 10 -5.10 -14.97 5.04
CA ARG A 10 -4.68 -13.58 4.95
C ARG A 10 -4.14 -13.33 3.55
N ILE A 11 -4.71 -12.34 2.87
CA ILE A 11 -4.37 -11.97 1.51
C ILE A 11 -3.74 -10.59 1.56
N LEU A 12 -2.48 -10.47 1.13
CA LEU A 12 -1.77 -9.19 1.04
C LEU A 12 -1.78 -8.72 -0.41
N VAL A 13 -2.22 -7.48 -0.64
CA VAL A 13 -2.21 -6.86 -1.97
C VAL A 13 -1.45 -5.54 -1.88
N ALA A 14 -0.35 -5.45 -2.62
CA ALA A 14 0.40 -4.22 -2.78
C ALA A 14 -0.30 -3.32 -3.79
N VAL A 15 -0.48 -2.05 -3.44
CA VAL A 15 -1.08 -1.02 -4.28
C VAL A 15 -0.14 0.16 -4.38
N ASP A 16 -0.13 0.81 -5.54
CA ASP A 16 0.64 2.02 -5.83
C ASP A 16 -0.25 3.05 -6.56
N GLU A 17 0.35 4.12 -7.06
CA GLU A 17 -0.37 5.18 -7.80
C GLU A 17 -0.83 4.73 -9.20
N GLY A 18 -0.31 3.62 -9.70
CA GLY A 18 -0.55 3.12 -11.04
C GLY A 18 -1.94 2.53 -11.22
N GLU A 19 -2.49 2.67 -12.43
CA GLU A 19 -3.73 1.99 -12.81
C GLU A 19 -3.55 0.46 -12.86
N GLU A 20 -2.34 -0.02 -13.14
CA GLU A 20 -2.02 -1.45 -13.19
C GLU A 20 -2.23 -2.13 -11.83
N SER A 21 -1.82 -1.48 -10.73
CA SER A 21 -2.03 -2.02 -9.39
C SER A 21 -3.51 -2.00 -8.98
N ALA A 22 -4.27 -1.00 -9.43
CA ALA A 22 -5.73 -0.96 -9.25
C ALA A 22 -6.42 -2.10 -10.03
N HIS A 23 -6.01 -2.38 -11.26
CA HIS A 23 -6.52 -3.52 -12.02
C HIS A 23 -6.18 -4.86 -11.36
N ALA A 24 -4.95 -5.01 -10.84
CA ALA A 24 -4.55 -6.19 -10.08
C ALA A 24 -5.42 -6.37 -8.82
N LEU A 25 -5.69 -5.30 -8.08
CA LEU A 25 -6.61 -5.33 -6.94
C LEU A 25 -8.00 -5.77 -7.38
N SER A 26 -8.58 -5.16 -8.41
CA SER A 26 -9.91 -5.53 -8.91
C SER A 26 -9.99 -7.00 -9.32
N TRP A 27 -8.94 -7.52 -9.94
CA TRP A 27 -8.84 -8.94 -10.29
C TRP A 27 -8.76 -9.82 -9.05
N CYS A 28 -7.97 -9.43 -8.05
CA CYS A 28 -7.86 -10.14 -6.78
C CYS A 28 -9.20 -10.23 -6.05
N LEU A 29 -9.94 -9.12 -5.98
CA LEU A 29 -11.25 -9.06 -5.35
C LEU A 29 -12.27 -10.00 -6.01
N LYS A 30 -12.18 -10.17 -7.34
CA LYS A 30 -13.12 -11.01 -8.11
C LYS A 30 -12.76 -12.50 -8.12
N ASN A 31 -11.47 -12.84 -8.04
CA ASN A 31 -11.01 -14.21 -8.30
C ASN A 31 -10.38 -14.91 -7.09
N VAL A 32 -9.82 -14.14 -6.15
CA VAL A 32 -9.07 -14.69 -5.00
C VAL A 32 -9.92 -14.67 -3.74
N ILE A 33 -10.66 -13.58 -3.52
CA ILE A 33 -11.60 -13.47 -2.40
C ILE A 33 -12.83 -14.30 -2.74
N VAL A 34 -13.12 -15.28 -1.90
CA VAL A 34 -14.25 -16.19 -2.08
C VAL A 34 -15.16 -16.07 -0.86
N GLU A 35 -16.45 -15.84 -1.09
CA GLU A 35 -17.47 -15.58 -0.04
C GLU A 35 -17.58 -16.67 1.05
N ASN A 36 -16.97 -17.83 0.84
CA ASN A 36 -17.09 -18.98 1.74
C ASN A 36 -15.92 -19.11 2.75
N PHE A 37 -14.96 -18.18 2.73
CA PHE A 37 -13.85 -18.15 3.68
C PHE A 37 -13.84 -16.84 4.46
N LYS A 38 -13.48 -16.90 5.75
CA LYS A 38 -13.15 -15.73 6.55
C LYS A 38 -11.77 -15.21 6.12
N ASP A 39 -11.76 -14.45 5.03
CA ASP A 39 -10.56 -13.87 4.48
C ASP A 39 -10.28 -12.50 5.12
N THR A 40 -9.01 -12.25 5.45
CA THR A 40 -8.51 -10.92 5.85
C THR A 40 -7.70 -10.36 4.70
N LEU A 41 -8.15 -9.22 4.15
CA LEU A 41 -7.42 -8.49 3.12
C LEU A 41 -6.52 -7.43 3.77
N ILE A 42 -5.25 -7.45 3.43
CA ILE A 42 -4.24 -6.49 3.87
C ILE A 42 -3.84 -5.68 2.65
N LEU A 43 -4.13 -4.38 2.65
CA LEU A 43 -3.69 -3.46 1.61
C LEU A 43 -2.35 -2.84 2.03
N LEU A 44 -1.33 -3.01 1.19
CA LEU A 44 0.02 -2.50 1.43
C LEU A 44 0.36 -1.38 0.44
N TYR A 45 0.75 -0.22 0.96
CA TYR A 45 1.40 0.82 0.18
C TYR A 45 2.85 0.97 0.62
N ALA A 46 3.80 0.79 -0.30
CA ALA A 46 5.20 1.01 -0.06
C ALA A 46 5.57 2.43 -0.50
N LYS A 47 5.87 3.32 0.46
CA LYS A 47 6.36 4.65 0.13
C LYS A 47 7.73 4.50 -0.55
N PRO A 48 7.92 5.06 -1.76
CA PRO A 48 9.19 4.98 -2.43
C PRO A 48 10.30 5.58 -1.56
N PRO A 49 11.52 5.00 -1.60
CA PRO A 49 12.63 5.54 -0.83
C PRO A 49 12.84 6.98 -1.25
N ARG A 50 13.03 7.85 -0.26
CA ARG A 50 13.35 9.25 -0.51
C ARG A 50 14.54 9.27 -1.46
N PRO A 51 14.51 10.04 -2.56
CA PRO A 51 15.75 10.32 -3.27
C PRO A 51 16.70 10.85 -2.20
N ALA A 52 17.83 10.17 -2.03
CA ALA A 52 18.90 10.65 -1.18
C ALA A 52 19.44 11.90 -1.87
N TYR A 53 18.75 13.03 -1.72
CA TYR A 53 19.34 14.33 -1.93
C TYR A 53 20.33 14.47 -0.79
N THR A 54 21.55 13.98 -1.04
CA THR A 54 22.69 14.32 -0.21
C THR A 54 22.65 15.82 -0.04
N ALA A 55 22.67 16.29 1.20
CA ALA A 55 22.94 17.69 1.54
C ALA A 55 24.29 18.20 0.96
N LEU A 56 25.02 17.32 0.28
CA LEU A 56 26.24 17.55 -0.43
C LEU A 56 26.27 16.68 -1.70
N ASP A 57 25.41 16.96 -2.68
CA ASP A 57 25.80 16.63 -4.05
C ASP A 57 26.99 17.54 -4.43
N GLY A 58 27.83 17.11 -5.38
CA GLY A 58 29.04 17.85 -5.80
C GLY A 58 28.78 19.26 -6.37
N THR A 59 27.56 19.78 -6.25
CA THR A 59 27.09 21.11 -6.66
C THR A 59 26.57 21.98 -5.51
N GLY A 60 26.47 21.48 -4.27
CA GLY A 60 26.29 22.30 -3.07
C GLY A 60 24.88 22.82 -2.80
N TYR A 61 23.82 22.18 -3.31
CA TYR A 61 22.44 22.63 -3.05
C TYR A 61 21.91 22.04 -1.74
N LEU A 62 21.97 22.84 -0.66
CA LEU A 62 21.28 22.55 0.60
C LEU A 62 19.78 22.86 0.41
N PHE A 63 18.95 21.83 0.28
CA PHE A 63 17.50 22.04 0.38
C PHE A 63 17.16 22.57 1.78
N SER A 64 16.39 23.64 1.85
CA SER A 64 15.84 24.14 3.12
C SER A 64 15.05 23.03 3.81
N SER A 65 15.03 23.07 5.16
CA SER A 65 14.17 22.20 5.98
C SER A 65 12.72 22.22 5.51
N ASP A 66 12.25 23.36 5.03
CA ASP A 66 10.87 23.55 4.58
C ASP A 66 10.58 22.77 3.29
N ILE A 67 11.55 22.69 2.37
CA ILE A 67 11.43 21.93 1.13
C ILE A 67 11.39 20.43 1.45
N THR A 68 12.26 20.00 2.35
CA THR A 68 12.29 18.61 2.82
C THR A 68 10.99 18.23 3.52
N ALA A 69 10.47 19.08 4.40
CA ALA A 69 9.19 18.88 5.08
C ALA A 69 8.02 18.82 4.09
N SER A 70 8.02 19.68 3.07
CA SER A 70 6.99 19.70 2.03
C SER A 70 6.98 18.41 1.21
N MET A 71 8.16 17.87 0.89
CA MET A 71 8.28 16.62 0.15
C MET A 71 7.83 15.40 0.98
N VAL A 72 8.10 15.39 2.29
CA VAL A 72 7.57 14.35 3.19
C VAL A 72 6.05 14.39 3.23
N ARG A 73 5.47 15.58 3.41
CA ARG A 73 4.01 15.75 3.42
C ARG A 73 3.38 15.27 2.13
N TYR A 74 3.96 15.63 0.98
CA TYR A 74 3.48 15.15 -0.31
C TYR A 74 3.49 13.62 -0.41
N SER A 75 4.56 12.97 0.03
CA SER A 75 4.63 11.50 0.06
C SER A 75 3.55 10.87 0.96
N ASP A 76 3.23 11.51 2.09
CA ASP A 76 2.19 11.04 3.00
C ASP A 76 0.80 11.23 2.38
N ASP A 77 0.54 12.38 1.76
CA ASP A 77 -0.71 12.70 1.07
C ASP A 77 -0.97 11.71 -0.09
N VAL A 78 0.07 11.35 -0.84
CA VAL A 78 -0.02 10.33 -1.91
C VAL A 78 -0.36 8.97 -1.32
N ALA A 79 0.34 8.54 -0.26
CA ALA A 79 0.09 7.26 0.39
C ALA A 79 -1.36 7.15 0.90
N GLU A 80 -1.87 8.23 1.50
CA GLU A 80 -3.26 8.31 1.96
C GLU A 80 -4.24 8.23 0.77
N CYS A 81 -3.99 8.99 -0.30
CA CYS A 81 -4.83 8.99 -1.50
C CYS A 81 -4.93 7.60 -2.15
N VAL A 82 -3.80 6.88 -2.28
CA VAL A 82 -3.76 5.52 -2.85
C VAL A 82 -4.52 4.54 -1.98
N ILE A 83 -4.30 4.56 -0.67
CA ILE A 83 -5.00 3.70 0.27
C ILE A 83 -6.51 4.00 0.28
N GLU A 84 -6.91 5.26 0.23
CA GLU A 84 -8.32 5.63 0.11
C GLU A 84 -8.95 5.13 -1.19
N LYS A 85 -8.25 5.25 -2.33
CA LYS A 85 -8.71 4.71 -3.61
C LYS A 85 -8.92 3.19 -3.51
N ALA A 86 -7.94 2.46 -2.97
CA ALA A 86 -8.02 1.02 -2.78
C ALA A 86 -9.16 0.61 -1.82
N LYS A 87 -9.36 1.34 -0.71
CA LYS A 87 -10.50 1.14 0.21
C LYS A 87 -11.83 1.27 -0.51
N ARG A 88 -11.99 2.29 -1.36
CA ARG A 88 -13.23 2.52 -2.12
C ARG A 88 -13.56 1.35 -3.03
N MET A 89 -12.55 0.71 -3.62
CA MET A 89 -12.70 -0.49 -4.45
C MET A 89 -13.12 -1.74 -3.65
N CYS A 90 -12.84 -1.77 -2.34
CA CYS A 90 -13.18 -2.88 -1.46
C CYS A 90 -14.54 -2.74 -0.75
N LYS A 91 -15.29 -1.65 -1.00
CA LYS A 91 -16.56 -1.36 -0.29
C LYS A 91 -17.66 -2.38 -0.53
N ASP A 92 -17.63 -3.07 -1.67
CA ASP A 92 -18.67 -4.01 -2.06
C ASP A 92 -18.45 -5.43 -1.49
N LEU A 93 -17.34 -5.65 -0.77
CA LEU A 93 -17.04 -6.94 -0.13
C LEU A 93 -17.88 -7.12 1.14
N GLN A 94 -18.71 -8.16 1.16
CA GLN A 94 -19.41 -8.61 2.36
C GLN A 94 -18.52 -9.66 3.06
N ASP A 95 -18.38 -9.56 4.39
CA ASP A 95 -17.68 -10.52 5.26
C ASP A 95 -16.13 -10.60 5.13
N VAL A 96 -15.47 -9.55 4.61
CA VAL A 96 -14.01 -9.46 4.54
C VAL A 96 -13.48 -8.45 5.56
N SER A 97 -12.48 -8.86 6.35
CA SER A 97 -11.78 -7.94 7.27
C SER A 97 -10.69 -7.18 6.52
N LEU A 98 -10.81 -5.85 6.45
CA LEU A 98 -9.83 -4.97 5.81
C LEU A 98 -8.81 -4.45 6.82
N SER A 99 -7.54 -4.60 6.49
CA SER A 99 -6.41 -4.00 7.22
C SER A 99 -5.51 -3.25 6.26
N LEU A 100 -4.87 -2.20 6.75
CA LEU A 100 -4.09 -1.27 5.94
C LEU A 100 -2.70 -1.19 6.52
N LEU A 101 -1.71 -1.21 5.65
CA LEU A 101 -0.32 -1.12 6.03
C LEU A 101 0.37 -0.14 5.08
N ILE A 102 0.95 0.91 5.65
CA ILE A 102 1.80 1.85 4.94
C ILE A 102 3.22 1.63 5.46
N THR A 103 4.15 1.29 4.58
CA THR A 103 5.55 1.06 4.95
C THR A 103 6.47 1.99 4.18
N ASP A 104 7.46 2.55 4.85
CA ASP A 104 8.59 3.18 4.18
C ASP A 104 9.47 2.10 3.54
N PHE A 105 9.78 2.25 2.25
CA PHE A 105 10.78 1.40 1.61
C PHE A 105 12.17 1.86 2.07
N ASP A 106 12.75 1.16 3.04
CA ASP A 106 14.08 1.48 3.56
C ASP A 106 15.14 0.95 2.59
N ASN A 107 15.83 1.85 1.88
CA ASN A 107 16.89 1.48 0.94
C ASN A 107 18.22 1.20 1.67
N LYS A 108 18.18 0.38 2.73
CA LYS A 108 19.37 -0.15 3.40
C LYS A 108 19.83 -1.44 2.73
N LEU A 109 20.28 -1.32 1.49
CA LEU A 109 21.13 -2.31 0.84
C LEU A 109 22.30 -1.60 0.18
N ASN A 110 23.30 -1.28 1.02
CA ASN A 110 24.75 -1.35 0.77
C ASN A 110 25.51 -0.58 1.85
#